data_AF-A0A2W6D7K1-F1
#
_entry.id   AF-A0A2W6D7K1-F1
#
_cell.length_a   1.000
_cell.length_b   1.000
_cell.length_c   1.000
_cell.angle_alpha   90.00
_cell.angle_beta   90.00
_cell.angle_gamma   90.00
#
_symmetry.space_group_name_H-M   'P 1'
#
loop_
_entity.id
_entity.type
_entity.pdbx_description
1 polymer ?
#
loop_
_entity_poly.entity_id
_entity_poly.type
_entity_poly.pdbx_seq_one_letter_code
_entity_poly.pdbx_strand_id
1 'polypeptide(L)'
;MRWFVDGMNVIGTRPDAWWQDRDGAMLALVDALERWAATDGEEVTVVFERPPSPPIRSSVIEVTHAPRPRADAADDEIIRRLR
;
A
#
# COMPACT_ATOMS: atom_id res chain seq x y z
N MET A 1 -0.49 7.24 16.06
CA MET A 1 0.54 6.19 15.87
C MET A 1 1.05 6.31 14.44
N ARG A 2 2.18 5.70 14.09
CA ARG A 2 2.62 5.62 12.68
C ARG A 2 2.43 4.20 12.16
N TRP A 3 1.70 4.05 11.06
CA TRP A 3 1.34 2.78 10.47
C TRP A 3 2.06 2.56 9.15
N PHE A 4 2.66 1.38 9.02
CA PHE A 4 3.14 0.86 7.76
C PHE A 4 2.30 -0.32 7.34
N VAL A 5 1.80 -0.27 6.11
CA VAL A 5 0.95 -1.30 5.54
C VAL A 5 1.69 -1.94 4.37
N ASP A 6 1.94 -3.25 4.46
CA ASP A 6 2.30 -4.03 3.27
C ASP A 6 1.05 -4.19 2.40
N GLY A 7 1.04 -3.51 1.26
CA GLY A 7 -0.11 -3.48 0.38
C GLY A 7 -0.42 -4.85 -0.23
N MET A 8 0.59 -5.65 -0.57
CA MET A 8 0.37 -6.92 -1.24
C MET A 8 -0.17 -7.99 -0.28
N ASN A 9 0.32 -7.98 0.96
CA ASN A 9 -0.18 -8.88 2.00
C ASN A 9 -1.65 -8.57 2.33
N VAL A 10 -2.01 -7.29 2.50
CA VAL A 10 -3.40 -6.89 2.82
C VAL A 10 -4.36 -7.20 1.68
N ILE A 11 -3.99 -6.89 0.43
CA ILE A 11 -4.80 -7.26 -0.75
C ILE A 11 -5.01 -8.79 -0.79
N GLY A 12 -3.96 -9.57 -0.49
CA GLY A 12 -4.03 -11.04 -0.48
C GLY A 12 -4.99 -11.66 0.53
N THR A 13 -5.49 -10.89 1.51
CA THR A 13 -6.46 -11.39 2.51
C THR A 13 -7.88 -11.56 1.96
N ARG A 14 -8.19 -10.97 0.79
CA ARG A 14 -9.52 -11.01 0.19
C ARG A 14 -9.56 -12.01 -0.98
N PRO A 15 -10.56 -12.92 -1.03
CA PRO A 15 -10.72 -13.86 -2.14
C PRO A 15 -11.49 -13.21 -3.31
N ASP A 16 -11.06 -12.04 -3.77
CA ASP A 16 -11.73 -11.22 -4.81
C ASP A 16 -11.00 -11.27 -6.15
N ALA A 17 -10.12 -12.26 -6.34
CA ALA A 17 -9.35 -12.47 -7.57
C ALA A 17 -8.46 -11.29 -7.98
N TRP A 18 -7.94 -10.52 -7.01
CA TRP A 18 -7.06 -9.36 -7.24
C TRP A 18 -5.88 -9.61 -8.20
N TRP A 19 -5.43 -10.86 -8.37
CA TRP A 19 -4.37 -11.21 -9.34
C TRP A 19 -4.76 -10.88 -10.79
N GLN A 20 -6.06 -10.79 -11.10
CA GLN A 20 -6.57 -10.42 -12.42
C GLN A 20 -6.44 -8.91 -12.68
N ASP A 21 -6.55 -8.08 -11.64
CA ASP A 21 -6.42 -6.63 -11.71
C ASP A 21 -5.64 -6.09 -10.50
N ARG A 22 -4.31 -6.19 -10.59
CA ARG A 22 -3.42 -5.81 -9.49
C ARG A 22 -3.46 -4.30 -9.23
N ASP A 23 -3.54 -3.48 -10.28
CA ASP A 23 -3.50 -2.02 -10.13
C ASP A 23 -4.85 -1.50 -9.61
N GLY A 24 -5.98 -2.08 -10.02
CA GLY A 24 -7.29 -1.82 -9.43
C GLY A 24 -7.36 -2.20 -7.96
N ALA A 25 -6.75 -3.32 -7.56
CA ALA A 25 -6.67 -3.73 -6.15
C ALA A 25 -5.83 -2.75 -5.30
N MET A 26 -4.72 -2.23 -5.85
CA MET A 26 -3.91 -1.19 -5.19
C MET A 26 -4.71 0.09 -4.98
N LEU A 27 -5.46 0.53 -5.98
CA LEU A 27 -6.33 1.71 -5.88
C LEU A 27 -7.41 1.52 -4.82
N ALA A 28 -8.11 0.38 -4.84
CA ALA A 28 -9.15 0.07 -3.86
C ALA A 28 -8.60 0.02 -2.42
N LEU A 29 -7.38 -0.49 -2.23
CA LEU A 29 -6.72 -0.47 -0.92
C LEU A 29 -6.40 0.97 -0.47
N VAL A 30 -5.82 1.80 -1.35
CA VAL A 30 -5.51 3.20 -1.02
C VAL A 30 -6.79 3.93 -0.60
N ASP A 31 -7.87 3.81 -1.37
CA ASP A 31 -9.16 4.43 -1.06
C ASP A 31 -9.70 4.00 0.32
N ALA A 32 -9.51 2.74 0.70
CA ALA A 32 -9.94 2.23 2.00
C ALA A 32 -9.09 2.80 3.15
N LEU A 33 -7.77 2.87 2.96
CA LEU A 33 -6.84 3.42 3.93
C LEU A 33 -7.02 4.93 4.11
N GLU A 34 -7.31 5.69 3.05
CA GLU A 34 -7.63 7.12 3.15
C GLU A 34 -8.84 7.37 4.04
N ARG A 35 -9.93 6.62 3.84
CA ARG A 35 -11.15 6.74 4.66
C ARG A 35 -10.89 6.39 6.13
N TRP A 36 -10.09 5.36 6.37
CA TRP A 36 -9.73 4.95 7.72
C TRP A 36 -8.83 5.99 8.40
N ALA A 37 -7.74 6.41 7.76
CA ALA A 37 -6.77 7.37 8.29
C ALA A 37 -7.41 8.75 8.58
N ALA A 38 -8.32 9.21 7.71
CA ALA A 38 -9.03 10.48 7.90
C ALA A 38 -9.91 10.50 9.15
N THR A 39 -10.38 9.33 9.62
CA THR A 39 -11.26 9.23 10.79
C THR A 39 -10.46 9.32 12.09
N ASP A 40 -9.27 8.70 12.12
CA ASP A 40 -8.50 8.50 13.35
C ASP A 40 -7.27 9.44 13.45
N GLY A 41 -6.96 10.23 12.41
CA GLY A 41 -5.82 11.15 12.39
C GLY A 41 -4.46 10.44 12.38
N GLU A 42 -4.43 9.20 11.89
CA GLU A 42 -3.26 8.33 11.91
C GLU A 42 -2.31 8.64 10.74
N GLU A 43 -0.99 8.58 11.00
CA GLU A 43 0.02 8.72 9.95
C GLU A 43 0.22 7.36 9.27
N VAL A 44 -0.34 7.19 8.08
CA VAL A 44 -0.35 5.92 7.35
C VAL A 44 0.56 5.99 6.12
N THR A 45 1.41 4.98 5.96
CA THR A 45 2.19 4.73 4.74
C THR A 45 1.85 3.34 4.21
N VAL A 46 1.32 3.26 2.99
CA VAL A 46 1.16 1.99 2.27
C VAL A 46 2.34 1.77 1.33
N VAL A 47 2.91 0.56 1.39
CA VAL A 47 4.10 0.17 0.63
C VAL A 47 3.74 -0.97 -0.32
N PHE A 48 3.97 -0.75 -1.62
CA PHE A 48 3.78 -1.77 -2.66
C PHE A 48 5.12 -2.36 -3.13
N GLU A 49 5.11 -3.58 -3.67
CA GLU A 49 6.31 -4.19 -4.26
C GLU A 49 6.80 -3.47 -5.53
N ARG A 50 5.89 -2.77 -6.22
CA ARG A 50 6.16 -2.05 -7.48
C ARG A 50 5.32 -0.77 -7.53
N PRO A 51 5.66 0.22 -8.38
CA PRO A 51 4.80 1.38 -8.60
C PRO A 51 3.43 0.96 -9.18
N PRO A 52 2.32 1.54 -8.69
CA PRO A 52 1.02 1.43 -9.33
C PRO A 52 1.02 2.04 -10.74
N SER A 53 0.22 1.48 -11.64
CA SER A 53 0.02 2.01 -13.00
C SER A 53 -1.48 2.15 -13.31
N PRO A 54 -2.01 3.38 -13.45
CA PRO A 54 -1.34 4.67 -13.35
C PRO A 54 -0.88 4.99 -11.91
N PRO A 55 0.01 5.98 -11.72
CA PRO A 55 0.44 6.40 -10.39
C PRO A 55 -0.75 6.85 -9.53
N ILE A 56 -0.86 6.30 -8.33
CA ILE A 56 -1.85 6.70 -7.34
C ILE A 56 -1.26 7.83 -6.49
N ARG A 57 -2.04 8.91 -6.29
CA ARG A 57 -1.68 10.03 -5.41
C ARG A 57 -2.75 10.19 -4.36
N SER A 58 -2.32 10.46 -3.13
CA SER A 58 -3.18 10.66 -1.98
C SER A 58 -2.70 11.91 -1.22
N SER A 59 -3.64 12.68 -0.67
CA SER A 59 -3.35 13.78 0.25
C SER A 59 -3.50 13.39 1.72
N VAL A 60 -3.96 12.17 2.02
CA VAL A 60 -4.28 11.71 3.38
C VAL A 60 -3.23 10.74 3.90
N ILE A 61 -2.82 9.78 3.05
CA ILE A 61 -1.80 8.77 3.35
C ILE A 61 -0.60 8.90 2.40
N GLU A 62 0.56 8.40 2.82
CA GLU A 62 1.70 8.21 1.92
C GLU A 62 1.52 6.91 1.12
N VAL A 63 1.65 7.01 -0.21
CA VAL A 63 1.69 5.86 -1.12
C VAL A 63 3.11 5.74 -1.67
N THR A 64 3.79 4.64 -1.38
CA THR A 64 5.16 4.38 -1.83
C THR A 64 5.28 2.96 -2.36
N HIS A 65 6.43 2.67 -2.98
CA HIS A 65 6.77 1.34 -3.45
C HIS A 65 8.25 1.03 -3.22
N ALA A 66 8.58 -0.26 -3.25
CA ALA A 66 9.94 -0.72 -3.21
C ALA A 66 10.72 -0.20 -4.45
N PRO A 67 12.02 0.13 -4.31
CA PRO A 67 12.84 0.64 -5.40
C PRO A 67 13.17 -0.43 -6.46
N ARG A 68 13.09 -1.71 -6.10
CA ARG A 68 13.34 -2.84 -7.01
C ARG A 68 12.22 -3.87 -6.86
N PRO A 69 11.37 -4.05 -7.88
CA PRO A 69 10.28 -5.02 -7.85
C PRO A 69 10.78 -6.46 -7.69
N ARG A 70 10.29 -7.14 -6.67
CA ARG A 70 10.40 -8.60 -6.44
C ARG A 70 9.31 -9.02 -5.43
N ALA A 71 9.10 -10.32 -5.28
CA ALA A 71 8.32 -10.84 -4.17
C ALA A 71 8.90 -10.35 -2.83
N ASP A 72 8.01 -10.00 -1.89
CA ASP A 72 8.34 -9.56 -0.53
C ASP A 72 9.14 -8.24 -0.47
N ALA A 73 9.21 -7.49 -1.59
CA ALA A 73 9.98 -6.25 -1.64
C ALA A 73 9.40 -5.12 -0.77
N ALA A 74 8.09 -5.20 -0.46
CA ALA A 74 7.42 -4.23 0.39
C ALA A 74 7.94 -4.29 1.83
N ASP A 75 8.14 -5.49 2.39
CA ASP A 75 8.68 -5.69 3.73
C ASP A 75 10.08 -5.07 3.87
N ASP A 76 10.95 -5.31 2.90
CA ASP A 76 12.31 -4.75 2.89
C ASP A 76 12.29 -3.22 2.85
N GLU A 77 11.36 -2.64 2.10
CA GLU A 77 11.16 -1.19 2.03
C GLU A 77 10.57 -0.62 3.33
N ILE A 78 9.67 -1.34 3.99
CA ILE A 78 9.15 -0.99 5.32
C ILE A 78 10.30 -0.98 6.33
N ILE A 79 11.11 -2.05 6.39
CA ILE A 79 12.28 -2.14 7.29
C ILE A 79 13.25 -0.98 7.04
N ARG A 80 13.48 -0.62 5.77
CA ARG A 80 14.35 0.51 5.41
C ARG A 80 13.80 1.85 5.93
N ARG A 81 12.49 2.05 5.94
CA ARG A 81 11.79 3.28 6.36
C ARG A 81 11.52 3.39 7.86
N LEU A 82 11.68 2.29 8.59
CA LEU A 82 11.64 2.26 10.05
C LEU A 82 12.95 2.74 10.71
N ARG A 83 14.04 2.80 9.95
CA ARG A 83 15.34 3.31 10.39
C ARG A 83 15.44 4.82 10.18
#